data_AF-A0A964IZS5-F1
#
_entry.id   AF-A0A964IZS5-F1
#
_cell.length_a   1.000
_cell.length_b   1.000
_cell.length_c   1.000
_cell.angle_alpha   90.00
_cell.angle_beta   90.00
_cell.angle_gamma   90.00
#
_symmetry.space_group_name_H-M   'P 1'
#
loop_
_entity.id
_entity.type
_entity.pdbx_description
1 polymer ?
#
loop_
_entity_poly.entity_id
_entity_poly.type
_entity_poly.pdbx_seq_one_letter_code
_entity_poly.pdbx_strand_id
1 'polypeptide(L)'
;MVDMGLSPWMLLLALVILYLFLGCFVDGISMIYIILPVLFPAVIAAGFDPIWFCVVLTILIEMGQITPPMGLNLFTIHGISGGAPFSEVVRGSVPFVFVMLFVLLLLAIWPGMALWLPSIM
;
A
#
# COMPACT_ATOMS: atom_id res chain seq x y z
N MET A 1 -1.38 -5.88 29.66
CA MET A 1 -0.53 -6.23 28.50
C MET A 1 -1.48 -6.81 27.50
N VAL A 2 -1.82 -6.07 26.44
CA VAL A 2 -3.02 -6.34 25.63
C VAL A 2 -2.83 -7.64 24.87
N ASP A 3 -3.31 -8.71 25.50
CA ASP A 3 -3.53 -10.06 25.00
C ASP A 3 -4.82 -10.07 24.17
N MET A 4 -4.93 -9.15 23.22
CA MET A 4 -5.86 -9.31 22.13
C MET A 4 -5.15 -10.22 21.14
N GLY A 5 -5.54 -11.50 21.11
CA GLY A 5 -5.15 -12.50 20.10
C GLY A 5 -5.51 -12.12 18.65
N LEU A 6 -5.59 -10.83 18.34
CA LEU A 6 -5.40 -10.26 17.03
C LEU A 6 -3.95 -10.56 16.63
N SER A 7 -3.76 -11.77 16.10
CA SER A 7 -2.58 -12.18 15.34
C SER A 7 -2.02 -10.98 14.57
N PRO A 8 -0.70 -10.69 14.58
CA PRO A 8 -0.08 -9.58 13.84
C PRO A 8 -0.60 -9.43 12.40
N TRP A 9 -1.04 -10.55 11.81
CA TRP A 9 -1.77 -10.65 10.55
C TRP A 9 -3.09 -9.88 10.48
N MET A 10 -3.88 -9.81 11.54
CA MET A 10 -5.14 -9.07 11.60
C MET A 10 -4.91 -7.56 11.68
N LEU A 11 -3.85 -7.12 12.36
CA LEU A 11 -3.40 -5.72 12.29
C LEU A 11 -2.96 -5.37 10.87
N LEU A 12 -2.15 -6.22 10.25
CA LEU A 12 -1.71 -6.07 8.86
C LEU A 12 -2.90 -6.01 7.90
N LEU A 13 -3.89 -6.89 8.05
CA LEU A 13 -5.08 -6.94 7.21
C LEU A 13 -5.96 -5.70 7.40
N ALA A 14 -6.11 -5.22 8.63
CA ALA A 14 -6.80 -3.96 8.92
C ALA A 14 -6.07 -2.76 8.31
N LEU A 15 -4.73 -2.73 8.38
CA LEU A 15 -3.91 -1.69 7.75
C LEU A 15 -4.07 -1.72 6.23
N VAL A 16 -3.97 -2.89 5.59
CA VAL A 16 -4.17 -3.04 4.14
C VAL A 16 -5.53 -2.51 3.71
N ILE A 17 -6.61 -2.87 4.41
CA ILE A 17 -7.97 -2.40 4.08
C ILE A 17 -8.08 -0.89 4.28
N LEU A 18 -7.60 -0.37 5.42
CA LEU A 18 -7.64 1.05 5.74
C LEU A 18 -6.88 1.87 4.67
N TYR A 19 -5.67 1.44 4.34
CA TYR A 19 -4.80 2.13 3.38
C TYR A 19 -5.28 2.00 1.95
N LEU A 20 -5.83 0.87 1.52
CA LEU A 20 -6.45 0.77 0.20
C LEU A 20 -7.65 1.71 0.08
N PHE A 21 -8.46 1.82 1.13
CA PHE A 21 -9.62 2.72 1.10
C PHE A 21 -9.18 4.19 1.13
N LEU A 22 -8.30 4.59 2.06
CA LEU A 22 -7.82 5.97 2.16
C LEU A 22 -6.92 6.38 0.97
N GLY A 23 -6.09 5.48 0.46
CA GLY A 23 -5.19 5.74 -0.68
C GLY A 23 -5.95 5.97 -1.99
N CYS A 24 -7.21 5.52 -2.04
CA CYS A 24 -8.13 5.88 -3.10
C CYS A 24 -8.76 7.27 -2.94
N PHE A 25 -8.53 8.04 -1.87
CA PHE A 25 -9.10 9.39 -1.68
C PHE A 25 -8.05 10.47 -1.47
N VAL A 26 -6.92 10.12 -0.86
CA VAL A 26 -5.86 11.02 -0.45
C VAL A 26 -4.60 10.73 -1.27
N ASP A 27 -3.88 11.75 -1.69
CA ASP A 27 -2.59 11.56 -2.38
C ASP A 27 -1.53 10.96 -1.44
N GLY A 28 -0.57 10.23 -2.01
CA GLY A 28 0.38 9.44 -1.25
C GLY A 28 1.23 10.24 -0.26
N ILE A 29 1.63 11.46 -0.61
CA ILE A 29 2.45 12.30 0.26
C ILE A 29 1.63 12.76 1.46
N SER A 30 0.42 13.28 1.23
CA SER A 30 -0.50 13.68 2.30
C SER A 30 -0.82 12.51 3.23
N MET A 31 -0.98 11.31 2.67
CA MET A 31 -1.25 10.10 3.44
C MET A 31 -0.10 9.73 4.38
N ILE A 32 1.15 9.83 3.92
CA ILE A 32 2.32 9.60 4.76
C ILE A 32 2.36 10.61 5.90
N TYR A 33 2.20 11.91 5.61
CA TYR A 33 2.26 12.95 6.64
C TYR A 33 1.19 12.83 7.72
N ILE A 34 -0.01 12.37 7.36
CA ILE A 34 -1.15 12.28 8.29
C ILE A 34 -1.13 10.95 9.04
N ILE A 35 -0.96 9.83 8.34
CA ILE A 35 -1.25 8.51 8.90
C ILE A 35 0.00 7.86 9.51
N LEU A 36 1.18 8.06 8.92
CA LEU A 36 2.42 7.45 9.43
C LEU A 36 2.69 7.79 10.90
N PRO A 37 2.61 9.06 11.36
CA PRO A 37 2.91 9.40 12.76
C PRO A 37 1.96 8.73 13.76
N VAL A 38 0.72 8.42 13.33
CA VAL A 38 -0.30 7.78 14.16
C VAL A 38 -0.10 6.27 14.23
N LEU A 39 0.23 5.63 13.10
CA LEU A 39 0.32 4.16 13.01
C LEU A 39 1.71 3.62 13.30
N PHE A 40 2.76 4.40 13.08
CA PHE A 40 4.14 3.98 13.30
C PHE A 40 4.40 3.50 14.73
N PRO A 41 3.94 4.20 15.80
CA PRO A 41 4.11 3.70 17.16
C PRO A 41 3.36 2.38 17.42
N ALA A 42 2.17 2.20 16.82
CA ALA A 42 1.36 1.00 16.99
C ALA A 42 2.00 -0.22 16.31
N VAL A 43 2.60 -0.02 15.13
CA VAL A 43 3.32 -1.06 14.37
C VAL A 43 4.55 -1.53 15.11
N ILE A 44 5.36 -0.61 15.64
CA ILE A 44 6.54 -0.96 16.45
C ILE A 44 6.12 -1.68 17.74
N ALA A 45 5.07 -1.21 18.41
CA ALA A 45 4.54 -1.87 19.60
C ALA A 45 4.01 -3.29 19.32
N ALA A 46 3.56 -3.57 18.09
CA ALA A 46 3.15 -4.89 17.62
C ALA A 46 4.33 -5.79 17.19
N GLY A 47 5.57 -5.30 17.24
CA GLY A 47 6.79 -6.07 16.94
C GLY A 47 7.16 -6.14 15.45
N PHE A 48 6.56 -5.30 14.60
CA PHE A 48 6.92 -5.23 13.19
C PHE A 48 8.18 -4.40 12.97
N ASP A 49 8.96 -4.78 11.95
CA ASP A 49 10.10 -4.00 11.51
C ASP A 49 9.63 -2.68 10.86
N PRO A 50 10.18 -1.52 11.26
CA PRO A 50 9.80 -0.21 10.72
C PRO A 50 9.99 -0.08 9.21
N ILE A 51 11.09 -0.64 8.67
CA ILE A 51 11.43 -0.56 7.25
C ILE A 51 10.45 -1.41 6.45
N TRP A 52 10.21 -2.64 6.92
CA TRP A 52 9.23 -3.53 6.29
C TRP A 52 7.85 -2.87 6.22
N PHE A 53 7.40 -2.25 7.32
CA PHE A 53 6.12 -1.54 7.34
C PHE A 53 6.08 -0.38 6.36
N CYS A 54 7.13 0.44 6.30
CA CYS A 54 7.21 1.53 5.33
C CYS A 54 7.16 1.04 3.89
N VAL A 55 7.81 -0.09 3.56
CA VAL A 55 7.76 -0.69 2.22
C VAL A 55 6.33 -1.16 1.88
N VAL A 56 5.67 -1.83 2.82
CA VAL A 56 4.27 -2.27 2.68
C VAL A 56 3.35 -1.07 2.46
N LEU A 57 3.53 -0.02 3.28
CA LEU A 57 2.81 1.23 3.18
C LEU A 57 2.97 1.88 1.80
N THR A 58 4.20 1.97 1.28
CA THR A 58 4.47 2.52 -0.05
C THR A 58 3.73 1.73 -1.14
N ILE A 59 3.74 0.39 -1.09
CA ILE A 59 3.02 -0.44 -2.06
C ILE A 59 1.51 -0.19 -1.99
N LEU A 60 0.94 -0.05 -0.79
CA LEU A 60 -0.49 0.21 -0.62
C LEU A 60 -0.91 1.58 -1.17
N ILE A 61 -0.07 2.60 -0.96
CA ILE A 61 -0.27 3.94 -1.52
C ILE A 61 -0.29 3.88 -3.05
N GLU A 62 0.72 3.27 -3.66
CA GLU A 62 0.82 3.15 -5.12
C GLU A 62 -0.35 2.35 -5.71
N MET A 63 -0.76 1.28 -5.02
CA MET A 63 -1.92 0.48 -5.43
C MET A 63 -3.21 1.31 -5.40
N GLY A 64 -3.39 2.16 -4.39
CA GLY A 64 -4.53 3.10 -4.32
C GLY A 64 -4.54 4.12 -5.45
N GLN A 65 -3.37 4.58 -5.89
CA GLN A 65 -3.24 5.56 -6.99
C GLN A 65 -3.58 4.97 -8.38
N ILE A 66 -3.48 3.65 -8.55
CA ILE A 66 -3.80 2.96 -9.82
C ILE A 66 -5.15 2.20 -9.79
N THR A 67 -5.88 2.27 -8.69
CA THR A 67 -7.18 1.59 -8.50
C THR A 67 -8.31 2.64 -8.46
N PRO A 68 -9.43 2.44 -9.20
CA PRO A 68 -10.62 3.30 -9.06
C PRO A 68 -11.16 3.22 -7.62
N PRO A 69 -11.65 4.29 -6.95
CA PRO A 69 -12.43 5.43 -7.48
C PRO A 69 -11.70 6.75 -7.83
N MET A 70 -10.66 7.17 -7.12
CA MET A 70 -9.97 8.44 -7.44
C MET A 70 -8.70 8.27 -8.27
N GLY A 71 -8.16 7.05 -8.41
CA GLY A 71 -7.04 6.64 -9.27
C GLY A 71 -6.27 7.78 -9.95
N LEU A 72 -5.52 8.56 -9.19
CA LEU A 72 -4.92 9.82 -9.64
C LEU A 72 -3.99 9.60 -10.83
N ASN A 73 -3.28 8.46 -10.82
CA ASN A 73 -2.45 8.01 -11.93
C ASN A 73 -3.31 7.58 -13.14
N LEU A 74 -4.48 6.96 -12.93
CA LEU A 74 -5.40 6.61 -14.02
C LEU A 74 -6.01 7.84 -14.68
N PHE A 75 -6.40 8.87 -13.92
CA PHE A 75 -6.90 10.13 -14.49
C PHE A 75 -5.81 10.87 -15.26
N THR A 76 -4.58 10.85 -14.74
CA THR A 76 -3.43 11.44 -15.43
C THR A 76 -3.18 10.76 -16.77
N ILE A 77 -3.17 9.42 -16.80
CA ILE A 77 -3.02 8.64 -18.04
C ILE A 77 -4.19 8.88 -18.98
N HIS A 78 -5.43 8.91 -18.48
CA HIS A 78 -6.60 9.22 -19.30
C HIS A 78 -6.52 10.61 -19.94
N GLY A 79 -6.07 11.62 -19.19
CA GLY A 79 -5.90 12.99 -19.68
C GLY A 79 -4.90 13.12 -20.83
N ILE A 80 -3.87 12.26 -20.88
CA ILE A 80 -2.89 12.25 -21.97
C ILE A 80 -3.18 11.19 -23.04
N SER A 81 -4.18 10.33 -22.84
CA SER A 81 -4.51 9.20 -23.72
C SER A 81 -5.12 9.59 -25.08
N GLY A 82 -5.35 10.89 -25.32
CA GLY A 82 -5.81 11.37 -26.63
C GLY A 82 -7.25 10.95 -27.00
N GLY A 83 -8.07 10.55 -26.02
CA GLY A 83 -9.48 10.21 -26.23
C GLY A 83 -9.85 8.74 -25.96
N ALA A 84 -8.93 7.92 -25.46
CA ALA A 84 -9.26 6.57 -25.03
C ALA A 84 -10.29 6.62 -23.87
N PRO A 85 -11.32 5.76 -23.86
CA PRO A 85 -12.29 5.73 -22.78
C PRO A 85 -11.61 5.37 -21.46
N PHE A 86 -12.06 5.98 -20.35
CA PHE A 86 -11.49 5.73 -19.03
C PHE A 86 -11.48 4.23 -18.65
N SER A 87 -12.48 3.47 -19.11
CA SER A 87 -12.54 2.01 -18.91
C SER A 87 -11.37 1.24 -19.53
N GLU A 88 -10.79 1.74 -20.62
CA GLU A 88 -9.62 1.12 -21.25
C GLU A 88 -8.36 1.34 -20.40
N VAL A 89 -8.19 2.55 -19.87
CA VAL A 89 -7.09 2.89 -18.96
C VAL A 89 -7.18 2.06 -17.67
N VAL A 90 -8.37 1.94 -17.09
CA VAL A 90 -8.63 1.11 -15.91
C VAL A 90 -8.31 -0.36 -16.21
N ARG A 91 -8.77 -0.89 -17.35
CA ARG A 91 -8.49 -2.28 -17.71
C ARG A 91 -7.00 -2.53 -17.92
N GLY A 92 -6.27 -1.53 -18.42
CA GLY A 92 -4.81 -1.55 -18.54
C GLY A 92 -4.08 -1.59 -17.19
N SER A 93 -4.66 -1.05 -16.11
CA SER A 93 -4.03 -1.05 -14.78
C SER A 93 -4.26 -2.32 -13.97
N VAL A 94 -5.35 -3.06 -14.25
CA VAL A 94 -5.68 -4.33 -13.59
C VAL A 94 -4.49 -5.31 -13.46
N PRO A 95 -3.70 -5.62 -14.51
CA PRO A 95 -2.55 -6.52 -14.35
C PRO A 95 -1.51 -6.00 -13.35
N PHE A 96 -1.30 -4.68 -13.26
CA PHE A 96 -0.37 -4.10 -12.29
C PHE A 96 -0.86 -4.23 -10.86
N VAL A 97 -2.17 -4.06 -10.63
CA VAL A 97 -2.77 -4.30 -9.31
C VAL A 97 -2.52 -5.73 -8.84
N PHE A 98 -2.67 -6.71 -9.73
CA PHE A 98 -2.38 -8.12 -9.40
C PHE A 98 -0.90 -8.35 -9.07
N VAL A 99 0.02 -7.73 -9.81
CA VAL A 99 1.46 -7.83 -9.51
C VAL A 99 1.77 -7.20 -8.15
N MET A 100 1.20 -6.03 -7.84
CA MET A 100 1.40 -5.38 -6.54
C MET A 100 0.82 -6.21 -5.38
N LEU A 101 -0.36 -6.80 -5.56
CA LEU A 101 -0.95 -7.73 -4.58
C LEU A 101 -0.08 -8.97 -4.38
N PHE A 102 0.49 -9.51 -5.46
CA PHE A 102 1.40 -10.64 -5.38
C PHE A 102 2.68 -10.29 -4.62
N VAL A 103 3.29 -9.13 -4.89
CA VAL A 103 4.46 -8.64 -4.15
C VAL A 103 4.11 -8.41 -2.68
N LEU A 104 2.94 -7.86 -2.38
CA LEU A 104 2.46 -7.67 -1.01
C LEU A 104 2.34 -9.01 -0.27
N LEU A 105 1.81 -10.04 -0.93
CA LEU A 105 1.70 -11.39 -0.38
C LEU A 105 3.07 -12.03 -0.16
N LEU A 106 4.00 -11.86 -1.11
CA LEU A 106 5.38 -12.32 -0.93
C LEU A 106 6.08 -11.61 0.23
N LEU A 107 5.89 -10.30 0.40
CA LEU A 107 6.45 -9.53 1.51
C LEU A 107 5.87 -9.92 2.86
N ALA A 108 4.59 -10.29 2.88
CA ALA A 108 3.95 -10.87 4.05
C ALA A 108 4.64 -12.20 4.45
N ILE A 109 4.82 -13.13 3.51
CA ILE A 109 5.44 -14.44 3.79
C ILE A 109 6.94 -14.31 4.07
N TRP A 110 7.63 -13.43 3.34
CA TRP A 110 9.08 -13.23 3.38
C TRP A 110 9.42 -11.75 3.61
N PRO A 111 9.38 -11.27 4.87
CA PRO A 111 9.72 -9.88 5.19
C PRO A 111 11.17 -9.52 4.87
N GLY A 112 12.07 -10.51 4.86
CA GLY A 112 13.48 -10.34 4.52
C GLY A 112 13.73 -9.75 3.12
N MET A 113 12.77 -9.78 2.19
CA MET A 113 12.94 -9.13 0.89
C MET A 113 13.03 -7.61 1.01
N ALA A 114 12.27 -7.01 1.93
CA ALA A 114 12.34 -5.57 2.20
C ALA A 114 13.61 -5.18 2.96
N LEU A 115 14.12 -6.10 3.79
CA LEU A 115 15.23 -5.85 4.71
C LEU A 115 16.59 -6.23 4.12
N TRP A 116 16.61 -7.03 3.05
CA TRP A 116 17.85 -7.54 2.47
C TRP A 116 18.81 -6.42 2.09
N LEU A 117 18.37 -5.46 1.29
CA LEU A 117 19.22 -4.35 0.85
C LEU A 117 19.67 -3.46 2.04
N PRO A 118 18.78 -3.02 2.95
CA PRO A 118 19.19 -2.31 4.17
C PRO A 118 20.17 -3.08 5.06
N SER A 119 20.08 -4.42 5.11
CA SER A 119 20.94 -5.23 5.98
C SER A 119 22.40 -5.36 5.50
N ILE A 120 22.68 -4.98 4.25
CA ILE A 120 24.01 -5.07 3.62
C ILE A 120 24.64 -3.70 3.35
N MET A 121 23.95 -2.60 3.68
CA MET A 121 24.45 -1.20 3.63
C MET A 121 24.89 -0.74 5.02
#